data_AF-A0A8J3X7F1-F1
#
_entry.id   AF-A0A8J3X7F1-F1
#
_cell.length_a   1.000
_cell.length_b   1.000
_cell.length_c   1.000
_cell.angle_alpha   90.00
_cell.angle_beta   90.00
_cell.angle_gamma   90.00
#
_symmetry.space_group_name_H-M   'P 1'
#
loop_
_entity.id
_entity.type
_entity.pdbx_description
1 polymer ?
#
loop_
_entity_poly.entity_id
_entity_poly.type
_entity_poly.pdbx_seq_one_letter_code
_entity_poly.pdbx_strand_id
1 'polypeptide(L)'
;MSNLCPVKADQDEKARAAAILTSSFGLIDPTATAKGSGTVAPRLPELAGARGVLLDNTKGNAGPLLRHVGNMLEEHYGVRPFEMARKLVYSRPADASLLDDLASQYEFVVTGVGACGSCTSGCVHDAVALETRGIPTVAIHTSVFMNSAIAHAKAFGRSDLQFVEVEHPIAAISDDELRQRAAKIVDSVAAALVGEAA
;
A
#
# COMPACT_ATOMS: atom_id res chain seq x y z
N MET A 1 49.02 -35.81 -13.56
CA MET A 1 48.33 -35.02 -12.53
C MET A 1 47.63 -33.87 -13.24
N SER A 2 46.38 -34.06 -13.64
CA SER A 2 45.58 -33.05 -14.35
C SER A 2 45.02 -32.04 -13.33
N ASN A 3 45.46 -30.80 -13.42
CA ASN A 3 44.91 -29.71 -12.63
C ASN A 3 43.51 -29.37 -13.15
N LEU A 4 42.48 -29.64 -12.33
CA LEU A 4 41.16 -29.05 -12.51
C LEU A 4 41.27 -27.52 -12.39
N CYS A 5 40.89 -26.82 -13.46
CA CYS A 5 40.64 -25.39 -13.43
C CYS A 5 39.37 -25.13 -12.61
N PRO A 6 39.36 -24.27 -11.59
CA PRO A 6 38.12 -23.94 -10.88
C PRO A 6 37.21 -23.17 -11.83
N VAL A 7 36.02 -23.71 -12.07
CA VAL A 7 34.92 -23.00 -12.76
C VAL A 7 34.61 -21.75 -11.95
N LYS A 8 35.04 -20.57 -12.45
CA LYS A 8 34.58 -19.28 -11.91
C LYS A 8 33.08 -19.23 -12.16
N ALA A 9 32.29 -19.34 -11.08
CA ALA A 9 30.85 -19.10 -11.17
C ALA A 9 30.63 -17.70 -11.75
N ASP A 10 29.91 -17.65 -12.86
CA ASP A 10 29.59 -16.43 -13.58
C ASP A 10 28.83 -15.48 -12.64
N GLN A 11 29.37 -14.28 -12.42
CA GLN A 11 28.73 -13.31 -11.53
C GLN A 11 27.37 -12.87 -12.08
N ASP A 12 27.18 -12.94 -13.40
CA ASP A 12 25.90 -12.63 -14.05
C ASP A 12 24.83 -13.69 -13.79
N GLU A 13 25.23 -14.96 -13.65
CA GLU A 13 24.32 -16.05 -13.31
C GLU A 13 23.85 -15.94 -11.86
N LYS A 14 24.76 -15.60 -10.93
CA LYS A 14 24.40 -15.33 -9.53
C LYS A 14 23.47 -14.11 -9.40
N ALA A 15 23.75 -13.03 -10.15
CA ALA A 15 22.91 -11.84 -10.14
C ALA A 15 21.50 -12.14 -10.70
N ARG A 16 21.41 -12.91 -11.79
CA ARG A 16 20.12 -13.37 -12.34
C ARG A 16 19.36 -14.29 -11.39
N ALA A 17 20.04 -15.28 -10.80
CA ALA A 17 19.43 -16.19 -9.83
C ALA A 17 18.94 -15.43 -8.60
N ALA A 18 19.73 -14.47 -8.09
CA ALA A 18 19.32 -13.60 -6.99
C ALA A 18 18.12 -12.73 -7.37
N ALA A 19 18.08 -12.14 -8.57
CA ALA A 19 16.93 -11.37 -9.04
C ALA A 19 15.66 -12.23 -9.17
N ILE A 20 15.78 -13.45 -9.71
CA ILE A 20 14.67 -14.41 -9.84
C ILE A 20 14.15 -14.82 -8.47
N LEU A 21 15.04 -15.17 -7.54
CA LEU A 21 14.67 -15.55 -6.18
C LEU A 21 14.05 -14.37 -5.42
N THR A 22 14.65 -13.19 -5.52
CA THR A 22 14.16 -11.96 -4.87
C THR A 22 12.74 -11.63 -5.34
N SER A 23 12.50 -11.69 -6.66
CA SER A 23 11.16 -11.51 -7.25
C SER A 23 10.19 -12.61 -6.78
N SER A 24 10.62 -13.88 -6.79
CA SER A 24 9.77 -15.01 -6.39
C SER A 24 9.39 -15.01 -4.91
N PHE A 25 10.20 -14.40 -4.04
CA PHE A 25 9.93 -14.29 -2.60
C PHE A 25 9.30 -12.94 -2.21
N GLY A 26 9.05 -12.03 -3.17
CA GLY A 26 8.62 -10.66 -2.86
C GLY A 26 9.62 -9.90 -1.96
N LEU A 27 10.88 -10.32 -1.99
CA LEU A 27 11.98 -9.65 -1.28
C LEU A 27 12.39 -8.42 -2.09
N ILE A 28 12.85 -7.38 -1.41
CA ILE A 28 13.29 -6.14 -2.06
C ILE A 28 14.81 -6.14 -2.03
N ASP A 29 15.43 -6.00 -3.19
CA ASP A 29 16.87 -5.72 -3.27
C ASP A 29 17.10 -4.26 -2.87
N PRO A 30 17.77 -3.99 -1.74
CA PRO A 30 18.01 -2.63 -1.26
C PRO A 30 18.95 -1.82 -2.16
N THR A 31 19.60 -2.45 -3.15
CA THR A 31 20.51 -1.82 -4.11
C THR A 31 19.92 -1.67 -5.51
N ALA A 32 18.77 -2.29 -5.78
CA ALA A 32 18.14 -2.24 -7.09
C ALA A 32 17.54 -0.86 -7.39
N THR A 33 17.93 -0.28 -8.53
CA THR A 33 17.17 0.80 -9.17
C THR A 33 15.96 0.24 -9.89
N ALA A 34 14.77 0.73 -9.56
CA ALA A 34 13.54 0.24 -10.15
C ALA A 34 13.45 0.45 -11.66
N LYS A 35 12.89 -0.54 -12.35
CA LYS A 35 12.32 -0.43 -13.70
C LYS A 35 10.83 -0.71 -13.59
N GLY A 36 10.01 0.33 -13.55
CA GLY A 36 8.56 0.24 -13.57
C GLY A 36 7.98 1.49 -14.22
N SER A 37 7.31 1.31 -15.35
CA SER A 37 6.51 2.31 -16.05
C SER A 37 5.08 1.77 -16.06
N GLY A 38 4.44 1.75 -14.90
CA GLY A 38 3.00 1.47 -14.80
C GLY A 38 2.22 2.77 -15.04
N THR A 39 1.14 2.70 -15.81
CA THR A 39 0.18 3.81 -15.88
C THR A 39 -0.50 3.97 -14.52
N VAL A 40 -0.49 5.18 -13.97
CA VAL A 40 -1.19 5.53 -12.72
C VAL A 40 -2.67 5.22 -12.89
N ALA A 41 -3.33 4.64 -11.88
CA ALA A 41 -4.78 4.48 -11.94
C ALA A 41 -5.45 5.87 -12.03
N PRO A 42 -6.48 6.04 -12.89
CA PRO A 42 -7.16 7.31 -13.00
C PRO A 42 -7.77 7.69 -11.64
N ARG A 43 -7.52 8.92 -11.20
CA ARG A 43 -8.19 9.47 -10.02
C ARG A 43 -9.67 9.70 -10.32
N LEU A 44 -10.47 9.70 -9.27
CA LEU A 44 -11.90 9.95 -9.40
C LEU A 44 -12.15 11.42 -9.78
N PRO A 45 -13.16 11.71 -10.61
CA PRO A 45 -13.56 13.09 -10.88
C PRO A 45 -14.17 13.77 -9.64
N GLU A 46 -14.85 12.98 -8.79
CA GLU A 46 -15.41 13.39 -7.51
C GLU A 46 -15.65 12.16 -6.61
N LEU A 47 -15.84 12.39 -5.31
CA LEU A 47 -16.13 11.32 -4.34
C LEU A 47 -17.63 11.06 -4.14
N ALA A 48 -18.49 12.04 -4.41
CA ALA A 48 -19.91 11.93 -4.14
C ALA A 48 -20.52 10.74 -4.90
N GLY A 49 -21.11 9.80 -4.16
CA GLY A 49 -21.73 8.60 -4.72
C GLY A 49 -20.76 7.52 -5.19
N ALA A 50 -19.44 7.69 -5.06
CA ALA A 50 -18.44 6.70 -5.43
C ALA A 50 -18.46 5.50 -4.46
N ARG A 51 -18.20 4.29 -4.97
CA ARG A 51 -18.15 3.05 -4.19
C ARG A 51 -16.71 2.69 -3.82
N GLY A 52 -16.35 2.91 -2.55
CA GLY A 52 -15.04 2.55 -2.00
C GLY A 52 -15.03 1.27 -1.18
N VAL A 53 -13.84 0.75 -0.94
CA VAL A 53 -13.59 -0.35 0.02
C VAL A 53 -12.40 -0.04 0.93
N LEU A 54 -12.52 -0.43 2.19
CA LEU A 54 -11.42 -0.40 3.16
C LEU A 54 -10.67 -1.74 3.12
N LEU A 55 -9.34 -1.72 2.95
CA LEU A 55 -8.51 -2.92 3.04
C LEU A 55 -7.72 -2.90 4.35
N ASP A 56 -8.22 -3.64 5.34
CA ASP A 56 -7.55 -3.80 6.64
C ASP A 56 -6.37 -4.76 6.52
N ASN A 57 -5.16 -4.24 6.77
CA ASN A 57 -3.96 -5.05 6.75
C ASN A 57 -3.80 -5.94 7.98
N THR A 58 -4.68 -5.89 8.99
CA THR A 58 -4.65 -6.64 10.26
C THR A 58 -3.63 -6.15 11.29
N LYS A 59 -2.92 -5.05 11.03
CA LYS A 59 -2.08 -4.40 12.04
C LYS A 59 -2.97 -3.94 13.20
N GLY A 60 -2.46 -4.02 14.44
CA GLY A 60 -3.17 -3.52 15.61
C GLY A 60 -3.70 -2.10 15.36
N ASN A 61 -5.01 -1.92 15.58
CA ASN A 61 -5.78 -0.70 15.35
C ASN A 61 -5.89 -0.18 13.89
N ALA A 62 -5.44 -0.94 12.87
CA ALA A 62 -5.66 -0.55 11.48
C ALA A 62 -7.14 -0.55 11.10
N GLY A 63 -7.86 -1.65 11.33
CA GLY A 63 -9.30 -1.75 11.06
C GLY A 63 -10.14 -0.63 11.71
N PRO A 64 -10.02 -0.37 13.02
CA PRO A 64 -10.71 0.77 13.66
C PRO A 64 -10.34 2.14 13.07
N LEU A 65 -9.05 2.41 12.80
CA LEU A 65 -8.66 3.67 12.14
C LEU A 65 -9.32 3.81 10.76
N LEU A 66 -9.24 2.76 9.94
CA LEU A 66 -9.82 2.75 8.60
C LEU A 66 -11.33 2.96 8.65
N ARG A 67 -12.01 2.37 9.64
CA ARG A 67 -13.46 2.56 9.84
C ARG A 67 -13.78 4.03 10.16
N HIS A 68 -13.04 4.68 11.05
CA HIS A 68 -13.24 6.09 11.33
C HIS A 68 -13.02 6.96 10.08
N VAL A 69 -11.97 6.68 9.30
CA VAL A 69 -11.74 7.36 8.02
C VAL A 69 -12.90 7.13 7.05
N GLY A 70 -13.34 5.87 6.90
CA GLY A 70 -14.46 5.51 6.02
C GLY A 70 -15.76 6.23 6.40
N ASN A 71 -16.13 6.21 7.68
CA ASN A 71 -17.31 6.92 8.18
C ASN A 71 -17.24 8.42 7.88
N MET A 72 -16.09 9.05 8.07
CA MET A 72 -15.93 10.48 7.78
C MET A 72 -15.94 10.78 6.28
N LEU A 73 -15.42 9.88 5.44
CA LEU A 73 -15.57 10.01 3.98
C LEU A 73 -17.06 9.90 3.58
N GLU A 74 -17.82 8.99 4.17
CA GLU A 74 -19.27 8.88 3.94
C GLU A 74 -19.99 10.17 4.35
N GLU A 75 -19.73 10.65 5.57
CA GLU A 75 -20.40 11.81 6.15
C GLU A 75 -20.04 13.13 5.46
N HIS A 76 -18.76 13.34 5.14
CA HIS A 76 -18.26 14.63 4.65
C HIS A 76 -18.21 14.72 3.12
N TYR A 77 -17.98 13.60 2.43
CA TYR A 77 -17.74 13.55 0.98
C TYR A 77 -18.80 12.77 0.22
N GLY A 78 -19.77 12.16 0.91
CA GLY A 78 -20.93 11.52 0.29
C GLY A 78 -20.60 10.26 -0.50
N VAL A 79 -19.48 9.58 -0.21
CA VAL A 79 -19.19 8.25 -0.76
C VAL A 79 -20.24 7.25 -0.26
N ARG A 80 -20.44 6.16 -0.99
CA ARG A 80 -21.35 5.08 -0.55
C ARG A 80 -20.80 4.40 0.71
N PRO A 81 -21.68 3.76 1.52
CA PRO A 81 -21.25 3.02 2.70
C PRO A 81 -20.12 2.03 2.40
N PHE A 82 -19.08 2.05 3.23
CA PHE A 82 -17.91 1.20 3.03
C PHE A 82 -18.17 -0.24 3.44
N GLU A 83 -17.65 -1.13 2.60
CA GLU A 83 -17.33 -2.50 2.99
C GLU A 83 -15.87 -2.56 3.48
N MET A 84 -15.58 -3.49 4.38
CA MET A 84 -14.21 -3.73 4.84
C MET A 84 -13.75 -5.13 4.45
N ALA A 85 -12.79 -5.17 3.52
CA ALA A 85 -12.01 -6.35 3.24
C ALA A 85 -10.84 -6.46 4.23
N ARG A 86 -10.36 -7.67 4.43
CA ARG A 86 -9.25 -7.95 5.35
C ARG A 86 -8.34 -8.97 4.71
N LYS A 87 -7.05 -8.66 4.60
CA LYS A 87 -6.06 -9.65 4.17
C LYS A 87 -5.64 -10.55 5.33
N LEU A 88 -4.93 -11.62 5.04
CA LEU A 88 -4.58 -12.62 6.05
C LEU A 88 -3.52 -12.13 7.05
N VAL A 89 -2.45 -11.49 6.57
CA VAL A 89 -1.29 -11.10 7.40
C VAL A 89 -0.75 -9.74 6.98
N TYR A 90 -0.55 -8.82 7.93
CA TYR A 90 -0.06 -7.46 7.68
C TYR A 90 1.24 -7.36 6.89
N SER A 91 2.15 -8.31 7.07
CA SER A 91 3.48 -8.33 6.46
C SER A 91 3.56 -9.08 5.13
N ARG A 92 2.46 -9.66 4.64
CA ARG A 92 2.39 -10.34 3.36
C ARG A 92 1.52 -9.54 2.39
N PRO A 93 1.80 -9.58 1.09
CA PRO A 93 0.85 -9.09 0.10
C PRO A 93 -0.52 -9.76 0.29
N ALA A 94 -1.58 -9.02 0.04
CA ALA A 94 -2.92 -9.57 -0.08
C ALA A 94 -2.99 -10.60 -1.22
N ASP A 95 -3.88 -11.57 -1.10
CA ASP A 95 -4.07 -12.59 -2.12
C ASP A 95 -4.51 -11.96 -3.43
N ALA A 96 -3.96 -12.42 -4.55
CA ALA A 96 -4.24 -11.83 -5.87
C ALA A 96 -5.74 -11.85 -6.20
N SER A 97 -6.44 -12.94 -5.87
CA SER A 97 -7.90 -13.04 -6.08
C SER A 97 -8.66 -11.99 -5.29
N LEU A 98 -8.25 -11.71 -4.05
CA LEU A 98 -8.85 -10.62 -3.27
C LEU A 98 -8.63 -9.28 -3.98
N LEU A 99 -7.41 -9.00 -4.44
CA LEU A 99 -7.12 -7.74 -5.14
C LEU A 99 -7.88 -7.60 -6.47
N ASP A 100 -8.07 -8.70 -7.19
CA ASP A 100 -8.87 -8.75 -8.43
C ASP A 100 -10.36 -8.51 -8.13
N ASP A 101 -10.89 -9.09 -7.06
CA ASP A 101 -12.26 -8.85 -6.59
C ASP A 101 -12.46 -7.38 -6.19
N LEU A 102 -11.51 -6.78 -5.48
CA LEU A 102 -11.59 -5.37 -5.10
C LEU A 102 -11.56 -4.45 -6.32
N ALA A 103 -10.64 -4.70 -7.26
CA ALA A 103 -10.50 -3.87 -8.47
C ALA A 103 -11.69 -3.97 -9.42
N SER A 104 -12.45 -5.08 -9.39
CA SER A 104 -13.61 -5.27 -10.26
C SER A 104 -14.93 -4.74 -9.67
N GLN A 105 -15.02 -4.60 -8.35
CA GLN A 105 -16.28 -4.26 -7.66
C GLN A 105 -16.33 -2.83 -7.14
N TYR A 106 -15.18 -2.18 -6.98
CA TYR A 106 -15.06 -0.87 -6.35
C TYR A 106 -14.37 0.13 -7.27
N GLU A 107 -14.54 1.40 -6.94
CA GLU A 107 -13.99 2.53 -7.70
C GLU A 107 -12.72 3.07 -7.06
N PHE A 108 -12.48 2.79 -5.77
CA PHE A 108 -11.25 3.13 -5.07
C PHE A 108 -11.01 2.26 -3.83
N VAL A 109 -9.77 2.27 -3.33
CA VAL A 109 -9.37 1.57 -2.10
C VAL A 109 -8.66 2.50 -1.12
N VAL A 110 -9.02 2.41 0.16
CA VAL A 110 -8.21 2.97 1.25
C VAL A 110 -7.62 1.80 2.03
N THR A 111 -6.30 1.68 2.05
CA THR A 111 -5.57 0.58 2.70
C THR A 111 -4.64 1.09 3.79
N GLY A 112 -4.36 0.26 4.80
CA GLY A 112 -3.47 0.64 5.88
C GLY A 112 -3.42 -0.38 7.02
N VAL A 113 -2.54 -0.22 8.00
CA VAL A 113 -1.58 0.91 8.14
C VAL A 113 -0.13 0.42 8.16
N GLY A 114 0.75 1.11 7.43
CA GLY A 114 2.20 0.94 7.57
C GLY A 114 2.72 1.66 8.82
N ALA A 115 2.96 0.89 9.89
CA ALA A 115 3.38 1.38 11.20
C ALA A 115 4.64 0.65 11.74
N CYS A 116 5.33 -0.08 10.86
CA CYS A 116 6.46 -0.96 11.13
C CYS A 116 7.10 -1.38 9.80
N GLY A 117 8.37 -1.78 9.77
CA GLY A 117 9.06 -2.11 8.51
C GLY A 117 8.33 -3.16 7.66
N SER A 118 7.89 -4.27 8.24
CA SER A 118 7.24 -5.36 7.49
C SER A 118 5.82 -5.01 7.01
N CYS A 119 5.03 -4.31 7.83
CA CYS A 119 3.69 -3.86 7.43
C CYS A 119 3.73 -2.72 6.42
N THR A 120 4.73 -1.84 6.47
CA THR A 120 4.96 -0.81 5.45
C THR A 120 5.23 -1.45 4.09
N SER A 121 6.17 -2.39 4.00
CA SER A 121 6.43 -3.12 2.75
C SER A 121 5.18 -3.84 2.23
N GLY A 122 4.44 -4.56 3.10
CA GLY A 122 3.20 -5.23 2.72
C GLY A 122 2.12 -4.26 2.21
N CYS A 123 1.93 -3.12 2.88
CA CYS A 123 0.95 -2.11 2.50
C CYS A 123 1.29 -1.45 1.16
N VAL A 124 2.58 -1.16 0.92
CA VAL A 124 3.04 -0.60 -0.36
C VAL A 124 2.85 -1.62 -1.49
N HIS A 125 3.17 -2.90 -1.28
CA HIS A 125 2.90 -3.94 -2.27
C HIS A 125 1.42 -4.01 -2.65
N ASP A 126 0.51 -3.98 -1.67
CA ASP A 126 -0.93 -4.01 -1.92
C ASP A 126 -1.36 -2.79 -2.75
N ALA A 127 -0.87 -1.60 -2.41
CA ALA A 127 -1.16 -0.37 -3.14
C ALA A 127 -0.63 -0.41 -4.58
N VAL A 128 0.61 -0.85 -4.80
CA VAL A 128 1.17 -1.07 -6.15
C VAL A 128 0.28 -2.01 -6.95
N ALA A 129 -0.12 -3.13 -6.35
CA ALA A 129 -0.86 -4.18 -7.02
C ALA A 129 -2.29 -3.74 -7.39
N LEU A 130 -2.97 -3.00 -6.53
CA LEU A 130 -4.29 -2.43 -6.79
C LEU A 130 -4.22 -1.35 -7.88
N GLU A 131 -3.28 -0.42 -7.76
CA GLU A 131 -3.09 0.63 -8.76
C GLU A 131 -2.73 0.07 -10.14
N THR A 132 -1.95 -1.02 -10.19
CA THR A 132 -1.63 -1.71 -11.45
C THR A 132 -2.89 -2.34 -12.09
N ARG A 133 -3.93 -2.62 -11.29
CA ARG A 133 -5.25 -3.06 -11.77
C ARG A 133 -6.14 -1.88 -12.20
N GLY A 134 -5.65 -0.65 -12.11
CA GLY A 134 -6.39 0.54 -12.54
C GLY A 134 -7.38 1.09 -11.51
N ILE A 135 -7.36 0.61 -10.26
CA ILE A 135 -8.17 1.16 -9.18
C ILE A 135 -7.35 2.14 -8.33
N PRO A 136 -7.75 3.42 -8.21
CA PRO A 136 -7.04 4.39 -7.40
C PRO A 136 -7.00 3.96 -5.93
N THR A 137 -5.80 3.98 -5.34
CA THR A 137 -5.56 3.50 -3.98
C THR A 137 -4.80 4.52 -3.16
N VAL A 138 -5.25 4.74 -1.92
CA VAL A 138 -4.53 5.53 -0.92
C VAL A 138 -4.08 4.62 0.20
N ALA A 139 -2.78 4.67 0.53
CA ALA A 139 -2.21 3.86 1.59
C ALA A 139 -1.80 4.72 2.80
N ILE A 140 -2.42 4.47 3.96
CA ILE A 140 -2.15 5.22 5.19
C ILE A 140 -0.90 4.65 5.88
N HIS A 141 0.01 5.54 6.23
CA HIS A 141 1.27 5.21 6.90
C HIS A 141 1.49 6.14 8.09
N THR A 142 2.07 5.62 9.18
CA THR A 142 2.41 6.50 10.30
C THR A 142 3.63 7.36 9.96
N SER A 143 3.69 8.59 10.48
CA SER A 143 4.73 9.59 10.22
C SER A 143 6.16 9.04 10.19
N VAL A 144 6.56 8.27 11.21
CA VAL A 144 7.92 7.71 11.32
C VAL A 144 8.28 6.67 10.24
N PHE A 145 7.29 6.15 9.49
CA PHE A 145 7.47 5.16 8.42
C PHE A 145 7.19 5.70 7.01
N MET A 146 6.85 6.99 6.86
CA MET A 146 6.59 7.60 5.55
C MET A 146 7.80 7.51 4.62
N ASN A 147 9.02 7.81 5.12
CA ASN A 147 10.24 7.68 4.33
C ASN A 147 10.49 6.24 3.85
N SER A 148 10.14 5.25 4.68
CA SER A 148 10.22 3.84 4.31
C SER A 148 9.20 3.50 3.23
N ALA A 149 7.96 4.00 3.34
CA ALA A 149 6.93 3.80 2.32
C ALA A 149 7.35 4.36 0.96
N ILE A 150 7.87 5.60 0.94
CA ILE A 150 8.39 6.25 -0.26
C ILE A 150 9.55 5.46 -0.86
N ALA A 151 10.49 5.00 -0.03
CA ALA A 151 11.61 4.20 -0.49
C ALA A 151 11.17 2.87 -1.12
N HIS A 152 10.20 2.18 -0.50
CA HIS A 152 9.59 0.96 -1.05
C HIS A 152 8.88 1.22 -2.38
N ALA A 153 8.06 2.27 -2.45
CA ALA A 153 7.35 2.67 -3.65
C ALA A 153 8.32 2.95 -4.81
N LYS A 154 9.41 3.67 -4.52
CA LYS A 154 10.50 3.90 -5.47
C LYS A 154 11.16 2.61 -5.91
N ALA A 155 11.47 1.69 -4.99
CA ALA A 155 12.07 0.39 -5.31
C ALA A 155 11.16 -0.49 -6.19
N PHE A 156 9.84 -0.33 -6.08
CA PHE A 156 8.87 -0.98 -6.98
C PHE A 156 8.58 -0.22 -8.26
N GLY A 157 9.23 0.92 -8.50
CA GLY A 157 9.01 1.72 -9.70
C GLY A 157 7.66 2.43 -9.72
N ARG A 158 7.08 2.70 -8.55
CA ARG A 158 5.77 3.34 -8.37
C ARG A 158 5.88 4.56 -7.46
N SER A 159 6.71 5.53 -7.86
CA SER A 159 6.90 6.78 -7.10
C SER A 159 5.68 7.71 -7.15
N ASP A 160 4.68 7.35 -7.95
CA ASP A 160 3.39 8.01 -8.13
C ASP A 160 2.33 7.62 -7.07
N LEU A 161 2.61 6.60 -6.24
CA LEU A 161 1.68 6.16 -5.20
C LEU A 161 1.34 7.28 -4.22
N GLN A 162 0.06 7.40 -3.91
CA GLN A 162 -0.44 8.33 -2.91
C GLN A 162 -0.41 7.71 -1.52
N PHE A 163 0.32 8.35 -0.63
CA PHE A 163 0.37 8.01 0.79
C PHE A 163 -0.22 9.14 1.61
N VAL A 164 -0.97 8.78 2.64
CA VAL A 164 -1.43 9.73 3.66
C VAL A 164 -0.74 9.44 4.97
N GLU A 165 -0.12 10.46 5.52
CA GLU A 165 0.54 10.39 6.82
C GLU A 165 -0.50 10.45 7.95
N VAL A 166 -0.39 9.54 8.90
CA VAL A 166 -1.09 9.60 10.20
C VAL A 166 -0.09 9.67 11.34
N GLU A 167 -0.46 10.30 12.44
CA GLU A 167 0.39 10.39 13.63
C GLU A 167 0.77 8.99 14.17
N HIS A 168 2.03 8.79 14.57
CA HIS A 168 2.53 7.57 15.23
C HIS A 168 2.42 7.69 16.76
N PRO A 169 2.20 6.61 17.54
CA PRO A 169 1.91 5.22 17.16
C PRO A 169 0.41 4.92 17.10
N ILE A 170 -0.06 4.03 16.23
CA ILE A 170 -1.50 3.68 16.17
C ILE A 170 -1.88 2.45 17.01
N ALA A 171 -0.93 1.55 17.30
CA ALA A 171 -1.26 0.20 17.78
C ALA A 171 -1.64 0.12 19.27
N ALA A 172 -1.35 1.16 20.06
CA ALA A 172 -1.48 1.16 21.52
C ALA A 172 -2.22 2.39 22.05
N ILE A 173 -3.13 2.94 21.25
CA ILE A 173 -3.95 4.11 21.60
C ILE A 173 -5.42 3.72 21.66
N SER A 174 -6.22 4.54 22.32
CA SER A 174 -7.67 4.36 22.44
C SER A 174 -8.41 4.59 21.12
N ASP A 175 -9.65 4.10 21.03
CA ASP A 175 -10.51 4.34 19.87
C ASP A 175 -10.81 5.83 19.65
N ASP A 176 -10.96 6.60 20.73
CA ASP A 176 -11.14 8.06 20.66
C ASP A 176 -9.90 8.75 20.06
N GLU A 177 -8.69 8.32 20.44
CA GLU A 177 -7.47 8.85 19.83
C GLU A 177 -7.34 8.43 18.36
N LEU A 178 -7.78 7.23 17.97
CA LEU A 178 -7.84 6.82 16.56
C LEU A 178 -8.82 7.68 15.78
N ARG A 179 -10.00 7.95 16.32
CA ARG A 179 -11.00 8.83 15.71
C ARG A 179 -10.46 10.25 15.53
N GLN A 180 -9.79 10.79 16.54
CA GLN A 180 -9.13 12.11 16.43
C GLN A 180 -8.05 12.12 15.34
N ARG A 181 -7.29 11.03 15.19
CA ARG A 181 -6.29 10.92 14.12
C ARG A 181 -6.92 10.77 12.74
N ALA A 182 -8.00 9.99 12.61
CA ALA A 182 -8.78 9.89 11.39
C ALA A 182 -9.31 11.26 10.94
N ALA A 183 -9.85 12.04 11.87
CA ALA A 183 -10.36 13.39 11.59
C ALA A 183 -9.26 14.33 11.06
N LYS A 184 -8.01 14.17 11.49
CA LYS A 184 -6.88 14.98 10.99
C LYS A 184 -6.46 14.64 9.56
N ILE A 185 -6.79 13.44 9.07
CA ILE A 185 -6.26 12.92 7.79
C ILE A 185 -7.32 12.71 6.73
N VAL A 186 -8.61 12.73 7.08
CA VAL A 186 -9.70 12.39 6.15
C VAL A 186 -9.69 13.28 4.91
N ASP A 187 -9.46 14.58 5.07
CA ASP A 187 -9.42 15.53 3.95
C ASP A 187 -8.24 15.22 3.01
N SER A 188 -7.09 14.82 3.56
CA SER A 188 -5.94 14.39 2.77
C SER A 188 -6.20 13.07 2.03
N VAL A 189 -6.94 12.13 2.63
CA VAL A 189 -7.37 10.90 1.95
C VAL A 189 -8.31 11.25 0.79
N ALA A 190 -9.26 12.14 1.01
CA ALA A 190 -10.20 12.57 -0.02
C ALA A 190 -9.47 13.23 -1.21
N ALA A 191 -8.59 14.20 -0.94
CA ALA A 191 -7.79 14.89 -1.96
C ALA A 191 -6.96 13.92 -2.81
N ALA A 192 -6.30 12.95 -2.16
CA ALA A 192 -5.49 11.95 -2.84
C ALA A 192 -6.30 11.01 -3.77
N LEU A 193 -7.59 10.82 -3.50
CA LEU A 193 -8.47 9.99 -4.33
C LEU A 193 -8.98 10.71 -5.59
N VAL A 194 -9.15 12.03 -5.51
CA VAL A 194 -9.60 12.86 -6.66
C VAL A 194 -8.44 13.51 -7.44
N GLY A 195 -7.21 13.40 -6.94
CA GLY A 195 -6.02 13.93 -7.61
C GLY A 195 -5.76 15.42 -7.36
N GLU A 196 -6.36 15.97 -6.31
CA GLU A 196 -5.94 17.28 -5.81
C GLU A 196 -4.62 17.09 -5.07
N ALA A 197 -3.56 17.76 -5.58
CA ALA A 197 -2.27 17.74 -4.92
C ALA A 197 -2.40 18.32 -3.51
N ALA A 198 -2.12 17.48 -2.50
CA ALA A 198 -1.99 17.90 -1.11
C ALA A 198 -0.79 18.85 -0.91
#